data_AF-A0A0F4LQ29-F1
#
_entry.id   AF-A0A0F4LQ29-F1
#
_cell.length_a   1.000
_cell.length_b   1.000
_cell.length_c   1.000
_cell.angle_alpha   90.00
_cell.angle_beta   90.00
_cell.angle_gamma   90.00
#
_symmetry.space_group_name_H-M   'P 1'
#
loop_
_entity.id
_entity.type
_entity.pdbx_description
1 polymer ?
#
loop_
_entity_poly.entity_id
_entity_poly.type
_entity_poly.pdbx_seq_one_letter_code
_entity_poly.pdbx_strand_id
1 'polypeptide(L)'
;MNDLQKAKAAIENRKMSFSEMSKVTGISVARLKSFSSNTKQLETAQLTSVNPLAQVFDEQLKFDEWLNKNIPNDYYGKQVKESIVNGKNVYYEITKDLGDDND
;
A
#
# COMPACT_ATOMS: atom_id res chain seq x y z
N MET A 1 14.52 4.36 2.35
CA MET A 1 14.25 4.00 0.95
C MET A 1 13.92 5.25 0.16
N ASN A 2 14.37 5.35 -1.08
CA ASN A 2 13.93 6.41 -2.01
C ASN A 2 12.57 6.07 -2.64
N ASP A 3 11.93 7.03 -3.30
CA ASP A 3 10.57 6.85 -3.86
C ASP A 3 10.48 5.73 -4.89
N LEU A 4 11.53 5.51 -5.68
CA LEU A 4 11.58 4.39 -6.62
C LEU A 4 11.58 3.03 -5.89
N GLN A 5 12.37 2.91 -4.82
CA GLN A 5 12.39 1.70 -3.98
C GLN A 5 11.05 1.48 -3.28
N LYS A 6 10.45 2.54 -2.75
CA LYS A 6 9.11 2.51 -2.14
C LYS A 6 8.04 2.07 -3.16
N ALA A 7 8.05 2.66 -4.36
CA ALA A 7 7.12 2.31 -5.43
C ALA A 7 7.25 0.85 -5.88
N LYS A 8 8.48 0.34 -6.00
CA LYS A 8 8.73 -1.09 -6.26
C LYS A 8 8.15 -1.96 -5.15
N ALA A 9 8.43 -1.62 -3.89
CA ALA A 9 7.93 -2.36 -2.73
C ALA A 9 6.39 -2.34 -2.63
N ALA A 10 5.73 -1.21 -2.93
CA ALA A 10 4.27 -1.11 -2.95
C ALA A 10 3.63 -2.08 -3.95
N ILE A 11 4.26 -2.30 -5.10
CA ILE A 11 3.76 -3.20 -6.15
C ILE A 11 4.03 -4.68 -5.79
N GLU A 12 5.23 -4.98 -5.31
CA GLU A 12 5.68 -6.35 -5.00
C GLU A 12 5.00 -6.90 -3.75
N ASN A 13 4.85 -6.09 -2.70
CA ASN A 13 4.33 -6.49 -1.40
C ASN A 13 2.92 -5.96 -1.13
N ARG A 14 2.15 -5.67 -2.19
CA ARG A 14 0.83 -5.04 -2.07
C ARG A 14 -0.07 -5.82 -1.10
N LYS A 15 -0.68 -5.08 -0.17
CA LYS A 15 -1.72 -5.59 0.74
C LYS A 15 -3.13 -5.39 0.20
N MET A 16 -3.25 -4.68 -0.93
CA MET A 16 -4.51 -4.39 -1.62
C MET A 16 -4.50 -4.92 -3.07
N SER A 17 -5.68 -5.03 -3.67
CA SER A 17 -5.82 -5.39 -5.08
C SER A 17 -5.37 -4.26 -6.01
N PHE A 18 -5.09 -4.59 -7.28
CA PHE A 18 -4.80 -3.57 -8.28
C PHE A 18 -6.00 -2.64 -8.55
N SER A 19 -7.23 -3.09 -8.33
CA SER A 19 -8.41 -2.24 -8.49
C SER A 19 -8.47 -1.16 -7.42
N GLU A 20 -8.17 -1.51 -6.17
CA GLU A 20 -8.09 -0.55 -5.05
C GLU A 20 -6.90 0.40 -5.24
N MET A 21 -5.72 -0.15 -5.55
CA MET A 21 -4.52 0.65 -5.81
C MET A 21 -4.73 1.62 -6.98
N SER A 22 -5.49 1.23 -8.00
CA SER A 22 -5.86 2.12 -9.11
C SER A 22 -6.72 3.30 -8.66
N LYS A 23 -7.64 3.10 -7.70
CA LYS A 23 -8.46 4.17 -7.13
C LYS A 23 -7.62 5.15 -6.30
N VAL A 24 -6.66 4.64 -5.51
CA VAL A 24 -5.80 5.47 -4.65
C VAL A 24 -4.79 6.26 -5.48
N THR A 25 -4.13 5.61 -6.43
CA THR A 25 -3.01 6.21 -7.18
C THR A 25 -3.43 6.93 -8.45
N GLY A 26 -4.65 6.71 -8.93
CA GLY A 26 -5.11 7.13 -10.26
C GLY A 26 -4.45 6.38 -11.42
N ILE A 27 -3.54 5.43 -11.16
CA ILE A 27 -2.85 4.63 -12.17
C ILE A 27 -3.78 3.52 -12.65
N SER A 28 -3.90 3.33 -13.96
CA SER A 28 -4.76 2.27 -14.50
C SER A 28 -4.34 0.87 -14.02
N VAL A 29 -5.32 -0.02 -13.80
CA VAL A 29 -5.08 -1.42 -13.44
C VAL A 29 -4.14 -2.11 -14.44
N ALA A 30 -4.29 -1.84 -15.74
CA ALA A 30 -3.41 -2.40 -16.77
C ALA A 30 -1.95 -1.99 -16.56
N ARG A 31 -1.72 -0.72 -16.22
CA ARG A 31 -0.38 -0.20 -15.97
C ARG A 31 0.23 -0.75 -14.67
N LEU A 32 -0.57 -0.86 -13.60
CA LEU A 32 -0.15 -1.49 -12.35
C LEU A 32 0.24 -2.97 -12.55
N LYS A 33 -0.55 -3.72 -13.34
CA LYS A 33 -0.20 -5.10 -13.72
C LYS A 33 1.11 -5.16 -14.51
N SER A 34 1.32 -4.25 -15.46
CA SER A 34 2.59 -4.16 -16.21
C SER A 34 3.79 -3.94 -15.29
N PHE A 35 3.68 -3.04 -14.31
CA PHE A 35 4.71 -2.82 -13.30
C PHE A 35 4.94 -4.06 -12.44
N SER A 36 3.87 -4.75 -12.03
CA SER A 36 3.99 -6.00 -11.25
C SER A 36 4.66 -7.13 -12.03
N SER A 37 4.46 -7.20 -13.35
CA SER A 37 5.12 -8.20 -14.20
C SER A 37 6.59 -7.86 -14.48
N ASN A 38 6.96 -6.57 -14.44
CA ASN A 38 8.34 -6.12 -14.60
C ASN A 38 8.56 -4.79 -13.87
N THR A 39 9.08 -4.86 -12.64
CA THR A 39 9.29 -3.68 -11.78
C THR A 39 10.41 -2.77 -12.26
N LYS A 40 11.25 -3.20 -13.20
CA LYS A 40 12.23 -2.31 -13.85
C LYS A 40 11.55 -1.24 -14.69
N GLN A 41 10.31 -1.45 -15.14
CA GLN A 41 9.55 -0.42 -15.85
C GLN A 41 9.28 0.83 -14.99
N LEU A 42 9.41 0.74 -13.66
CA LEU A 42 9.31 1.90 -12.76
C LEU A 42 10.55 2.81 -12.83
N GLU A 43 11.70 2.31 -13.27
CA GLU A 43 12.95 3.10 -13.39
C GLU A 43 12.85 4.16 -14.49
N THR A 44 12.01 3.89 -15.50
CA THR A 44 11.74 4.80 -16.62
C THR A 44 10.31 5.35 -16.60
N ALA A 45 9.55 5.07 -15.55
CA ALA A 45 8.20 5.59 -15.39
C ALA A 45 8.23 7.08 -15.04
N GLN A 46 7.15 7.78 -15.40
CA GLN A 46 6.96 9.16 -14.99
C GLN A 46 6.79 9.26 -13.46
N LEU A 47 7.21 10.39 -12.88
CA LEU A 47 7.00 10.68 -11.45
C LEU A 47 5.52 10.61 -11.04
N THR A 48 4.60 10.88 -11.97
CA THR A 48 3.15 10.71 -11.81
C THR A 48 2.72 9.27 -11.54
N SER A 49 3.58 8.28 -11.81
CA SER A 49 3.38 6.88 -11.42
C SER A 49 4.22 6.50 -10.19
N VAL A 50 5.45 7.01 -10.08
CA VAL A 50 6.36 6.66 -8.98
C VAL A 50 5.91 7.24 -7.65
N ASN A 51 5.57 8.54 -7.60
CA ASN A 51 5.25 9.22 -6.34
C ASN A 51 3.97 8.65 -5.69
N PRO A 52 2.85 8.43 -6.41
CA PRO A 52 1.66 7.84 -5.78
C PRO A 52 1.90 6.43 -5.25
N LEU A 53 2.72 5.62 -5.94
CA LEU A 53 3.07 4.29 -5.45
C LEU A 53 4.00 4.34 -4.23
N ALA A 54 4.92 5.31 -4.19
CA ALA A 54 5.76 5.54 -3.02
C ALA A 54 4.93 5.97 -1.80
N GLN A 55 3.94 6.85 -2.01
CA GLN A 55 3.00 7.25 -0.96
C GLN A 55 2.19 6.08 -0.44
N VAL A 56 1.67 5.21 -1.32
CA VAL A 56 0.98 3.98 -0.91
C VAL A 56 1.88 3.17 0.02
N PHE A 57 3.17 2.98 -0.31
CA PHE A 57 4.09 2.26 0.58
C PHE A 57 4.19 2.90 1.97
N ASP A 58 4.33 4.23 2.04
CA ASP A 58 4.44 4.94 3.32
C ASP A 58 3.15 4.81 4.16
N GLU A 59 1.97 4.82 3.53
CA GLU A 59 0.69 4.57 4.20
C GLU A 59 0.57 3.12 4.70
N GLN A 60 1.03 2.14 3.91
CA GLN A 60 1.09 0.74 4.35
C GLN A 60 1.99 0.59 5.59
N LEU A 61 3.13 1.29 5.60
CA LEU A 61 4.05 1.26 6.74
C LEU A 61 3.42 1.87 8.00
N LYS A 62 2.78 3.05 7.89
CA LYS A 62 2.05 3.68 9.00
C LYS A 62 0.97 2.76 9.56
N PHE A 63 0.24 2.07 8.69
CA PHE A 63 -0.78 1.12 9.10
C PHE A 63 -0.19 -0.09 9.84
N ASP A 64 0.90 -0.67 9.33
CA ASP A 64 1.59 -1.77 10.00
C ASP A 64 2.15 -1.35 11.38
N GLU A 65 2.68 -0.14 11.49
CA GLU A 65 3.09 0.46 12.77
C GLU A 65 1.91 0.61 13.73
N TRP A 66 0.78 1.12 13.25
CA TRP A 66 -0.44 1.24 14.04
C TRP A 66 -0.96 -0.11 14.51
N LEU A 67 -1.00 -1.14 13.65
CA LEU A 67 -1.40 -2.49 14.03
C LEU A 67 -0.50 -3.05 15.13
N ASN A 68 0.81 -2.86 15.00
CA ASN A 68 1.77 -3.39 15.96
C ASN A 68 1.75 -2.65 17.30
N LYS A 69 1.44 -1.35 17.29
CA LYS A 69 1.28 -0.55 18.50
C LYS A 69 -0.01 -0.86 19.25
N ASN A 70 -1.11 -1.11 18.54
CA ASN A 70 -2.44 -1.18 19.14
C ASN A 70 -2.96 -2.61 19.32
N ILE A 71 -2.43 -3.59 18.59
CA ILE A 71 -2.88 -4.98 18.66
C ILE A 71 -1.75 -5.86 19.20
N PRO A 72 -1.98 -6.60 20.30
CA PRO A 72 -1.00 -7.53 20.87
C PRO A 72 -0.46 -8.51 19.84
N ASN A 73 0.77 -9.00 20.04
CA ASN A 73 1.38 -10.01 19.17
C ASN A 73 1.19 -11.45 19.70
N ASP A 74 0.15 -11.67 20.51
CA ASP A 74 -0.24 -12.99 20.99
C ASP A 74 -1.05 -13.76 19.92
N TYR A 75 -1.50 -14.97 20.28
CA TYR A 75 -2.27 -15.83 19.36
C TYR A 75 -3.51 -15.13 18.80
N TYR A 76 -4.28 -14.46 19.65
CA TYR A 76 -5.53 -13.80 19.25
C TYR A 76 -5.26 -12.51 18.49
N GLY A 77 -4.29 -11.71 18.93
CA GLY A 77 -3.90 -10.49 18.26
C GLY A 77 -3.37 -10.72 16.84
N LYS A 78 -2.67 -11.84 16.59
CA LYS A 78 -2.31 -12.27 15.24
C LYS A 78 -3.52 -12.56 14.36
N GLN A 79 -4.52 -13.28 14.87
CA GLN A 79 -5.77 -13.55 14.13
C GLN A 79 -6.54 -12.26 13.82
N VAL A 80 -6.55 -11.30 14.75
CA VAL A 80 -7.18 -9.98 14.52
C VAL A 80 -6.43 -9.21 13.44
N LYS A 81 -5.09 -9.13 13.50
CA LYS A 81 -4.27 -8.46 12.47
C LYS A 81 -4.52 -9.06 11.08
N GLU A 82 -4.52 -10.39 10.97
CA GLU A 82 -4.83 -11.08 9.71
C GLU A 82 -6.25 -10.77 9.22
N SER A 83 -7.23 -10.75 10.11
CA SER A 83 -8.62 -10.42 9.76
C SER A 83 -8.76 -8.99 9.24
N ILE A 84 -8.05 -8.03 9.83
CA ILE A 84 -8.06 -6.63 9.39
C ILE A 84 -7.37 -6.48 8.03
N VAL A 85 -6.18 -7.07 7.85
CA VAL A 85 -5.44 -7.02 6.56
C VAL A 85 -6.22 -7.70 5.44
N ASN A 86 -6.88 -8.82 5.72
CA ASN A 86 -7.69 -9.55 4.74
C ASN A 86 -9.07 -8.91 4.52
N GLY A 87 -9.55 -8.12 5.47
CA GLY A 87 -10.76 -7.31 5.39
C GLY A 87 -10.57 -6.11 4.46
N LYS A 88 -10.62 -6.37 3.14
CA LYS A 88 -10.32 -5.41 2.06
C LYS A 88 -10.87 -3.98 2.26
N ASN A 89 -12.11 -3.85 2.72
CA ASN A 89 -12.74 -2.55 2.96
C ASN A 89 -12.21 -1.87 4.23
N VAL A 90 -11.98 -2.64 5.29
CA VAL A 90 -11.50 -2.12 6.59
C VAL A 90 -10.07 -1.61 6.46
N TYR A 91 -9.21 -2.35 5.76
CA TYR A 91 -7.86 -1.91 5.44
C TYR A 91 -7.87 -0.56 4.71
N TYR A 92 -8.68 -0.46 3.65
CA TYR A 92 -8.79 0.76 2.84
C TYR A 92 -9.28 1.96 3.65
N GLU A 93 -10.38 1.81 4.41
CA GLU A 93 -10.95 2.89 5.23
C GLU A 93 -9.95 3.41 6.26
N ILE A 94 -9.25 2.50 6.97
CA ILE A 94 -8.25 2.90 7.97
C ILE A 94 -7.05 3.58 7.31
N THR A 95 -6.54 3.06 6.18
CA THR A 95 -5.40 3.70 5.51
C THR A 95 -5.73 5.10 4.99
N LYS A 96 -6.97 5.32 4.54
CA LYS A 96 -7.44 6.63 4.09
C LYS A 96 -7.48 7.63 5.25
N ASP A 97 -8.08 7.25 6.37
CA ASP A 97 -8.21 8.12 7.54
C ASP A 97 -6.84 8.49 8.14
N LEU A 98 -5.82 7.61 8.01
CA LEU A 98 -4.44 7.91 8.41
C LEU A 98 -3.67 8.82 7.42
N GLY A 99 -4.20 8.99 6.20
CA GLY A 99 -3.60 9.80 5.14
C GLY A 99 -4.09 11.26 5.11
N ASP A 100 -5.27 11.52 5.66
CA ASP A 100 -5.95 12.83 5.65
C ASP A 100 -5.50 13.78 6.79
N ASP A 101 -4.56 13.39 7.66
CA ASP A 101 -3.97 14.24 8.71
C ASP A 101 -2.95 15.29 8.17
N ASN A 102 -3.04 15.69 6.90
CA ASN A 102 -2.14 16.65 6.23
C ASN A 102 -2.88 17.88 5.67
N ASP A 103 -3.76 18.48 6.46
CA ASP A 103 -4.26 19.86 6.26
C ASP A 103 -4.00 20.73 7.50
#